data_AF-A0A9P3F8N2-F1
#
_entry.id   AF-A0A9P3F8N2-F1
#
_cell.length_a   1.000
_cell.length_b   1.000
_cell.length_c   1.000
_cell.angle_alpha   90.00
_cell.angle_beta   90.00
_cell.angle_gamma   90.00
#
_symmetry.space_group_name_H-M   'P 1'
#
loop_
_entity.id
_entity.type
_entity.pdbx_description
1 polymer ?
#
loop_
_entity_poly.entity_id
_entity_poly.type
_entity_poly.pdbx_seq_one_letter_code
_entity_poly.pdbx_strand_id
1 'polypeptide(L)'
;MWHLRPGAYLEQAEQSMVPKSEDGSTDSTIFEEWGNVFLQAGDAFGKTLRIVDEAKAKMIAAGFVDVVERRFKVPIGPWAKDPHLKELGRYNRLHWEEGIEGWAMKLLTKVLRESID
;
A
#
# COMPACT_ATOMS: atom_id res chain seq x y z
N MET A 1 -13.51 16.99 13.50
CA MET A 1 -14.34 15.79 13.32
C MET A 1 -15.69 16.23 12.76
N TRP A 2 -15.73 16.61 11.48
CA TRP A 2 -16.85 17.39 10.90
C TRP A 2 -17.72 16.61 9.91
N HIS A 3 -17.36 15.36 9.61
CA HIS A 3 -17.99 14.56 8.55
C HIS A 3 -18.62 13.25 9.06
N LEU A 4 -18.54 12.97 10.37
CA LEU A 4 -19.15 11.80 11.00
C LEU A 4 -20.08 12.25 12.12
N ARG A 5 -21.26 11.63 12.17
CA ARG A 5 -22.19 11.78 13.31
C ARG A 5 -21.68 10.94 14.50
N PRO A 6 -21.99 11.31 15.75
CA PRO A 6 -21.72 10.47 16.90
C PRO A 6 -22.25 9.04 16.70
N GLY A 7 -21.41 8.03 16.98
CA GLY A 7 -21.75 6.60 16.82
C GLY A 7 -21.64 6.04 15.39
N ALA A 8 -21.20 6.84 14.41
CA ALA A 8 -20.94 6.34 13.07
C ALA A 8 -19.64 5.50 12.99
N TYR A 9 -19.59 4.62 11.99
CA TYR A 9 -18.41 3.81 11.67
C TYR A 9 -17.63 4.41 10.50
N LEU A 10 -16.32 4.22 10.51
CA LEU A 10 -15.43 4.49 9.39
C LEU A 10 -14.77 3.16 8.99
N GLU A 11 -14.82 2.84 7.70
CA GLU A 11 -14.02 1.77 7.11
C GLU A 11 -12.94 2.39 6.22
N GLN A 12 -11.71 1.91 6.37
CA GLN A 12 -10.57 2.30 5.55
C GLN A 12 -9.89 1.04 5.04
N ALA A 13 -9.82 0.91 3.72
CA ALA A 13 -9.14 -0.18 3.04
C ALA A 13 -7.91 0.38 2.33
N GLU A 14 -6.76 -0.23 2.56
CA GLU A 14 -5.48 0.21 2.03
C GLU A 14 -4.76 -0.95 1.35
N GLN A 15 -4.07 -0.64 0.24
CA GLN A 15 -3.16 -1.58 -0.41
C GLN A 15 -1.72 -1.11 -0.20
N SER A 16 -0.83 -2.05 0.15
CA SER A 16 0.58 -1.72 0.32
C SER A 16 1.22 -1.40 -1.02
N MET A 17 2.03 -0.34 -1.06
CA MET A 17 2.94 -0.03 -2.16
C MET A 17 4.17 -0.95 -2.18
N VAL A 18 4.47 -1.59 -1.03
CA VAL A 18 5.67 -2.40 -0.82
C VAL A 18 5.32 -3.87 -1.00
N PRO A 19 5.80 -4.54 -2.07
CA PRO A 19 5.68 -5.98 -2.20
C PRO A 19 6.42 -6.68 -1.07
N LYS A 20 5.83 -7.76 -0.55
CA LYS A 20 6.40 -8.56 0.55
C LYS A 20 6.33 -10.04 0.19
N SER A 21 7.26 -10.81 0.72
CA SER A 21 7.23 -12.27 0.70
C SER A 21 7.38 -12.83 2.11
N GLU A 22 6.89 -14.04 2.35
CA GLU A 22 7.10 -14.75 3.62
C GLU A 22 8.35 -15.63 3.59
N ASP A 23 8.85 -15.95 2.40
CA ASP A 23 10.00 -16.83 2.16
C ASP A 23 11.26 -16.07 1.71
N GLY A 24 11.24 -14.74 1.73
CA GLY A 24 12.36 -13.89 1.31
C GLY A 24 12.54 -13.81 -0.22
N SER A 25 11.61 -14.33 -1.03
CA SER A 25 11.70 -14.28 -2.50
C SER A 25 11.70 -12.86 -3.09
N THR A 26 11.36 -11.84 -2.29
CA THR A 26 11.47 -10.43 -2.67
C THR A 26 12.85 -9.82 -2.41
N ASP A 27 13.68 -10.46 -1.60
CA ASP A 27 14.92 -9.88 -1.11
C ASP A 27 15.95 -9.77 -2.25
N SER A 28 16.66 -8.65 -2.31
CA SER A 28 17.62 -8.31 -3.37
C SER A 28 17.03 -8.33 -4.78
N THR A 29 15.70 -8.15 -4.90
CA THR A 29 15.01 -8.03 -6.20
C THR A 29 14.57 -6.60 -6.46
N ILE A 30 14.12 -6.34 -7.69
CA ILE A 30 13.49 -5.06 -8.06
C ILE A 30 12.29 -4.71 -7.18
N PHE A 31 11.62 -5.70 -6.57
CA PHE A 31 10.48 -5.44 -5.69
C PHE A 31 10.89 -4.85 -4.34
N GLU A 32 12.06 -5.23 -3.81
CA GLU A 32 12.63 -4.60 -2.62
C GLU A 32 13.05 -3.16 -2.93
N GLU A 33 13.76 -2.95 -4.03
CA GLU A 33 14.16 -1.61 -4.49
C GLU A 33 12.94 -0.71 -4.73
N TRP A 34 11.93 -1.24 -5.44
CA TRP A 34 10.65 -0.57 -5.67
C TRP A 34 10.03 -0.08 -4.36
N GLY A 35 9.90 -0.97 -3.37
CA GLY A 35 9.36 -0.62 -2.07
C GLY A 35 10.12 0.54 -1.43
N ASN A 36 11.44 0.44 -1.39
CA ASN A 36 12.31 1.46 -0.80
C ASN A 36 12.19 2.83 -1.50
N VAL A 37 12.22 2.83 -2.83
CA VAL A 37 12.12 4.06 -3.64
C VAL A 37 10.77 4.74 -3.44
N PHE A 38 9.67 3.99 -3.43
CA PHE A 38 8.36 4.59 -3.22
C PHE A 38 8.19 5.13 -1.80
N LEU A 39 8.69 4.43 -0.79
CA LEU A 39 8.67 4.95 0.57
C LEU A 39 9.40 6.30 0.68
N GLN A 40 10.58 6.42 0.05
CA GLN A 40 11.31 7.69 -0.02
C GLN A 40 10.52 8.76 -0.77
N ALA A 41 9.91 8.43 -1.92
CA ALA A 41 9.11 9.37 -2.68
C ALA A 41 7.86 9.85 -1.91
N GLY A 42 7.22 8.96 -1.13
CA GLY A 42 6.11 9.32 -0.25
C GLY A 42 6.52 10.27 0.87
N ASP A 43 7.68 10.03 1.47
CA ASP A 43 8.25 10.90 2.51
C ASP A 43 8.59 12.28 1.94
N ALA A 44 9.24 12.33 0.77
CA ALA A 44 9.52 13.57 0.04
C ALA A 44 8.24 14.32 -0.37
N PHE A 45 7.18 13.59 -0.73
CA PHE A 45 5.88 14.19 -1.06
C PHE A 45 5.16 14.77 0.16
N GLY A 46 5.57 14.42 1.37
CA GLY A 46 4.85 14.73 2.61
C GLY A 46 3.58 13.88 2.80
N LYS A 47 3.46 12.75 2.11
CA LYS A 47 2.36 11.79 2.25
C LYS A 47 2.92 10.37 2.38
N THR A 48 2.89 9.83 3.60
CA THR A 48 3.34 8.46 3.90
C THR A 48 2.63 7.42 3.02
N LEU A 49 3.43 6.51 2.45
CA LEU A 49 2.95 5.32 1.76
C LEU A 49 2.96 4.08 2.66
N ARG A 50 3.10 4.28 3.98
CA ARG A 50 3.03 3.24 5.03
C ARG A 50 1.65 3.18 5.67
N ILE A 51 0.63 3.79 5.06
CA ILE A 51 -0.71 3.91 5.67
C ILE A 51 -1.34 2.55 6.00
N VAL A 52 -1.08 1.51 5.21
CA VAL A 52 -1.52 0.14 5.49
C VAL A 52 -1.01 -0.40 6.84
N ASP A 53 0.13 0.10 7.31
CA ASP A 53 0.73 -0.26 8.60
C ASP A 53 0.40 0.75 9.72
N GLU A 54 0.09 2.00 9.36
CA GLU A 54 -0.15 3.09 10.31
C GLU A 54 -1.65 3.36 10.59
N ALA A 55 -2.57 2.94 9.71
CA ALA A 55 -3.98 3.35 9.72
C ALA A 55 -4.65 3.11 11.07
N LYS A 56 -4.49 1.91 11.65
CA LYS A 56 -5.06 1.57 12.95
C LYS A 56 -4.62 2.55 14.05
N ALA A 57 -3.32 2.79 14.16
CA ALA A 57 -2.76 3.70 15.16
C ALA A 57 -3.27 5.14 14.95
N LYS A 58 -3.37 5.59 13.69
CA LYS A 58 -3.90 6.92 13.35
C LYS A 58 -5.38 7.06 13.68
N MET A 59 -6.20 6.03 13.44
CA MET A 59 -7.61 6.04 13.82
C MET A 59 -7.78 6.16 15.33
N ILE A 60 -7.01 5.39 16.10
CA ILE A 60 -7.02 5.47 17.57
C ILE A 60 -6.60 6.88 18.02
N ALA A 61 -5.51 7.41 17.48
CA ALA A 61 -5.02 8.76 17.81
C ALA A 61 -6.03 9.86 17.45
N ALA A 62 -6.86 9.64 16.44
CA ALA A 62 -7.93 10.55 16.03
C ALA A 62 -9.20 10.44 16.91
N GLY A 63 -9.23 9.54 17.89
CA GLY A 63 -10.34 9.38 18.85
C GLY A 63 -11.39 8.35 18.44
N PHE A 64 -11.12 7.52 17.43
CA PHE A 64 -11.99 6.37 17.15
C PHE A 64 -11.82 5.29 18.23
N VAL A 65 -12.93 4.66 18.59
CA VAL A 65 -12.99 3.52 19.51
C VAL A 65 -13.27 2.24 18.73
N ASP A 66 -13.09 1.08 19.37
CA ASP A 66 -13.36 -0.25 18.79
C ASP A 66 -12.68 -0.50 17.44
N VAL A 67 -11.45 0.02 17.27
CA VAL A 67 -10.72 -0.06 16.02
C VAL A 67 -10.24 -1.50 15.76
N VAL A 68 -10.80 -2.13 14.72
CA VAL A 68 -10.44 -3.47 14.24
C VAL A 68 -9.57 -3.37 13.00
N GLU A 69 -8.49 -4.15 12.94
CA GLU A 69 -7.66 -4.29 11.75
C GLU A 69 -7.75 -5.73 11.23
N ARG A 70 -7.90 -5.88 9.91
CA ARG A 70 -7.83 -7.15 9.20
C ARG A 70 -6.81 -7.02 8.08
N ARG A 71 -5.85 -7.95 8.03
CA ARG A 71 -4.82 -8.00 6.98
C ARG A 71 -5.11 -9.14 6.02
N PHE A 72 -5.02 -8.85 4.74
CA PHE A 72 -5.25 -9.80 3.66
C PHE A 72 -4.00 -9.93 2.80
N LYS A 73 -3.72 -11.15 2.34
CA LYS A 73 -2.67 -11.41 1.36
C LYS A 73 -3.26 -11.23 -0.04
N VAL A 74 -2.65 -10.37 -0.84
CA VAL A 74 -3.04 -10.13 -2.23
C VAL A 74 -1.83 -10.45 -3.11
N PRO A 75 -1.73 -11.67 -3.66
CA PRO A 75 -0.59 -12.06 -4.49
C PRO A 75 -0.43 -11.13 -5.69
N ILE A 76 0.80 -10.96 -6.17
CA ILE A 76 1.06 -10.33 -7.46
C ILE A 76 1.30 -11.47 -8.46
N GLY A 77 0.25 -11.84 -9.18
CA GLY A 77 0.28 -12.91 -10.18
C GLY A 77 -0.37 -14.24 -9.75
N PRO A 78 -0.65 -15.16 -10.70
CA PRO A 78 -1.42 -16.38 -10.49
C PRO A 78 -0.61 -17.56 -9.92
N TRP A 79 0.36 -17.30 -9.05
CA TRP A 79 1.28 -18.33 -8.55
C TRP A 79 0.79 -19.05 -7.28
N ALA A 80 -0.15 -18.45 -6.54
CA ALA A 80 -0.69 -19.07 -5.34
C ALA A 80 -1.34 -20.43 -5.63
N LYS A 81 -1.16 -21.42 -4.74
CA LYS A 81 -1.79 -22.74 -4.89
C LYS A 81 -3.30 -22.68 -4.66
N ASP A 82 -3.72 -21.89 -3.68
CA ASP A 82 -5.12 -21.68 -3.35
C ASP A 82 -5.87 -21.06 -4.56
N PRO A 83 -7.00 -21.65 -5.01
CA PRO A 83 -7.72 -21.18 -6.19
C PRO A 83 -8.21 -19.73 -6.08
N HIS A 84 -8.65 -19.31 -4.89
CA HIS A 84 -9.15 -17.95 -4.67
C HIS A 84 -8.01 -16.93 -4.71
N LEU A 85 -6.90 -17.20 -4.01
CA LEU A 85 -5.71 -16.33 -4.06
C LEU A 85 -5.08 -16.30 -5.45
N LYS A 86 -5.15 -17.39 -6.21
CA LYS A 86 -4.69 -17.44 -7.60
C LYS A 86 -5.50 -16.51 -8.49
N GLU A 87 -6.82 -16.51 -8.35
CA GLU A 87 -7.72 -15.61 -9.08
C GLU A 87 -7.48 -14.15 -8.67
N LEU A 88 -7.43 -13.87 -7.36
CA LEU A 88 -7.10 -12.54 -6.84
C LEU A 88 -5.75 -12.05 -7.38
N GLY A 89 -4.75 -12.93 -7.44
CA GLY A 89 -3.43 -12.62 -7.98
C GLY A 89 -3.44 -12.27 -9.47
N ARG A 90 -4.37 -12.81 -10.26
CA ARG A 90 -4.55 -12.39 -11.67
C ARG A 90 -5.02 -10.94 -11.75
N TYR A 91 -6.04 -10.60 -10.96
CA TYR A 91 -6.59 -9.25 -10.94
C TYR A 91 -5.58 -8.23 -10.40
N ASN A 92 -4.86 -8.57 -9.34
CA ASN A 92 -3.85 -7.67 -8.81
C ASN A 92 -2.67 -7.49 -9.78
N ARG A 93 -2.26 -8.54 -10.49
CA ARG A 93 -1.24 -8.39 -11.56
C ARG A 93 -1.71 -7.44 -12.65
N LEU A 94 -2.96 -7.57 -13.10
CA LEU A 94 -3.55 -6.65 -14.09
C LEU A 94 -3.56 -5.20 -13.55
N HIS A 95 -3.98 -5.02 -12.31
CA HIS A 95 -3.96 -3.73 -11.63
C HIS A 95 -2.56 -3.11 -11.59
N TRP A 96 -1.51 -3.90 -11.35
CA TRP A 96 -0.14 -3.43 -11.44
C TRP A 96 0.22 -3.08 -12.89
N GLU A 97 0.05 -4.00 -13.83
CA GLU A 97 0.46 -3.80 -15.23
C GLU A 97 -0.21 -2.60 -15.90
N GLU A 98 -1.50 -2.38 -15.66
CA GLU A 98 -2.25 -1.25 -16.23
C GLU A 98 -2.16 0.02 -15.36
N GLY A 99 -1.94 -0.15 -14.06
CA GLY A 99 -1.95 0.96 -13.11
C GLY A 99 -0.60 1.63 -12.95
N ILE A 100 0.52 0.89 -13.04
CA ILE A 100 1.90 1.28 -12.63
C ILE A 100 2.28 2.70 -13.02
N GLU A 101 1.99 3.09 -14.25
CA GLU A 101 2.32 4.42 -14.74
C GLU A 101 1.57 5.54 -13.97
N GLY A 102 0.29 5.34 -13.65
CA GLY A 102 -0.56 6.38 -13.04
C GLY A 102 -0.13 6.79 -11.62
N TRP A 103 0.13 5.82 -10.76
CA TRP A 103 0.66 6.01 -9.39
C TRP A 103 2.17 6.28 -9.32
N ALA A 104 2.99 5.77 -10.25
CA ALA A 104 4.44 5.94 -10.21
C ALA A 104 4.92 7.28 -10.77
N MET A 105 4.40 7.72 -11.92
CA MET A 105 5.06 8.73 -12.74
C MET A 105 5.29 10.04 -11.98
N LYS A 106 4.29 10.58 -11.29
CA LYS A 106 4.44 11.84 -10.54
C LYS A 106 5.44 11.70 -9.39
N LEU A 107 5.35 10.61 -8.62
CA LEU A 107 6.20 10.38 -7.46
C LEU A 107 7.67 10.23 -7.87
N LEU A 108 7.94 9.46 -8.92
CA LEU A 108 9.33 9.15 -9.30
C LEU A 108 9.98 10.22 -10.18
N THR A 109 9.21 10.90 -11.05
CA THR A 109 9.81 11.85 -12.02
C THR A 109 9.83 13.30 -11.56
N LYS A 110 8.93 13.68 -10.65
CA LYS A 110 8.84 15.05 -10.14
C LYS A 110 9.26 15.12 -8.68
N VAL A 111 8.53 14.42 -7.80
CA VAL A 111 8.75 14.54 -6.36
C VAL A 111 10.15 14.09 -5.97
N LEU A 112 10.54 12.87 -6.34
CA LEU A 112 11.84 12.36 -5.93
C LEU A 112 12.99 13.15 -6.57
N ARG A 113 12.82 13.60 -7.81
CA ARG A 113 13.81 14.44 -8.50
C ARG A 113 14.02 15.79 -7.80
N GLU A 114 12.94 16.50 -7.51
CA GLU A 114 12.98 17.80 -6.81
C GLU A 114 13.50 17.69 -5.37
N SER A 115 13.53 16.48 -4.78
CA SER A 115 14.09 16.25 -3.44
C SER A 115 15.60 15.98 -3.42
N ILE A 116 16.20 15.72 -4.60
CA ILE A 116 17.64 15.45 -4.76
C ILE A 116 18.39 16.72 -5.23
N ASP A 117 17.67 17.72 -5.75
CA ASP A 117 18.16 19.05 -6.13
C ASP A 117 18.09 20.05 -4.94
#